data_AF-R7CCY6-F1
#
_entry.id   AF-R7CCY6-F1
#
_cell.length_a   1.000
_cell.length_b   1.000
_cell.length_c   1.000
_cell.angle_alpha   90.00
_cell.angle_beta   90.00
_cell.angle_gamma   90.00
#
_symmetry.space_group_name_H-M   'P 1'
#
loop_
_entity.id
_entity.type
_entity.pdbx_description
1 polymer ?
#
loop_
_entity_poly.entity_id
_entity_poly.type
_entity_poly.pdbx_seq_one_letter_code
_entity_poly.pdbx_strand_id
1 'polypeptide(L)'
;MKASEHIKRSALEKTFDYFLSDPEHNIVKIMDLLDKVAPANLFANQRKSFRNAIDNHDNWYQLIMRVLNDTNPEVRDTLLKTFVIDGNLMAWPKQEANRDAYECNIPWAILLDPTSACNLHCQGCWAAEYGNNQNLSLNEIDSIIKQGKELGTHVYIYTGGEPLVRKHDLIKLCEMHPDCAFLAFTNGTLVDEDFCQEMIRVKNFVPAISVEGFEGATDARRGEGTYQKVVKAMDLLRKNGLPFGVSCCFTSQNADSIASVEFFDWLIEKGALFAWIFTYMPVGVHSPASLIPNPDQREYLYHFVRKMRSEKPLFTLDFQNDGEYVGGCIAGGRRYLHINSAGDVDPCVFVHYSNANIREVSLLDALRSPIFMEYYREQPFSDNLLKPCPLLENSGKLTEMVERAHAHSSDLEAKETARELCDKTSQAAKEWAPYAKRLWNNPSDPLYAKRHETSDQGMAETDMHKFERLGRVRTHGEE
;
A
#
# COMPACT_ATOMS: atom_id res chain seq x y z
N MET A 1 14.06 -10.47 21.50
CA MET A 1 14.98 -10.95 20.44
C MET A 1 16.01 -11.89 21.03
N LYS A 2 16.41 -12.92 20.30
CA LYS A 2 17.51 -13.83 20.70
C LYS A 2 18.86 -13.11 20.56
N ALA A 3 19.89 -13.52 21.31
CA ALA A 3 21.22 -12.89 21.27
C ALA A 3 21.85 -12.86 19.85
N SER A 4 21.60 -13.89 19.04
CA SER A 4 22.03 -13.97 17.64
C SER A 4 21.34 -12.93 16.75
N GLU A 5 20.05 -12.64 16.97
CA GLU A 5 19.30 -11.62 16.23
C GLU A 5 19.79 -10.21 16.58
N HIS A 6 20.15 -9.98 17.84
CA HIS A 6 20.74 -8.71 18.25
C HIS A 6 22.09 -8.46 17.57
N ILE A 7 22.95 -9.48 17.50
CA ILE A 7 24.23 -9.37 16.79
C ILE A 7 24.00 -9.08 15.30
N LYS A 8 23.05 -9.81 14.66
CA LYS A 8 22.71 -9.60 13.25
C LYS A 8 22.19 -8.17 13.00
N ARG A 9 21.26 -7.69 13.83
CA ARG A 9 20.70 -6.33 13.74
C ARG A 9 21.80 -5.27 13.89
N SER A 10 22.64 -5.38 14.91
CA SER A 10 23.74 -4.42 15.14
C SER A 10 24.78 -4.41 14.01
N ALA A 11 25.03 -5.56 13.36
CA ALA A 11 25.90 -5.62 12.18
C ALA A 11 25.27 -4.90 10.97
N LEU A 12 23.96 -5.06 10.75
CA LEU A 12 23.22 -4.33 9.71
C LEU A 12 23.21 -2.82 10.01
N GLU A 13 22.95 -2.41 11.25
CA GLU A 13 22.98 -1.00 11.66
C GLU A 13 24.33 -0.34 11.37
N LYS A 14 25.45 -0.96 11.76
CA LYS A 14 26.79 -0.45 11.47
C LYS A 14 27.07 -0.31 9.97
N THR A 15 26.54 -1.25 9.17
CA THR A 15 26.66 -1.20 7.71
C THR A 15 25.88 -0.01 7.14
N PHE A 16 24.68 0.24 7.66
CA PHE A 16 23.87 1.40 7.31
C PHE A 16 24.48 2.72 7.80
N ASP A 17 25.11 2.75 8.98
CA ASP A 17 25.80 3.96 9.46
C ASP A 17 26.98 4.32 8.55
N TYR A 18 27.74 3.31 8.10
CA TYR A 18 28.79 3.52 7.10
C TYR A 18 28.21 4.07 5.79
N PHE A 19 27.08 3.53 5.33
CA PHE A 19 26.37 4.05 4.15
C PHE A 19 26.07 5.53 4.26
N LEU A 20 25.39 5.90 5.34
CA LEU A 20 24.79 7.21 5.52
C LEU A 20 25.83 8.30 5.76
N SER A 21 27.08 7.92 6.09
CA SER A 21 28.20 8.85 6.26
C SER A 21 28.70 9.49 4.96
N ASP A 22 28.61 8.77 3.84
CA ASP A 22 28.97 9.28 2.50
C ASP A 22 28.21 8.46 1.44
N PRO A 23 26.90 8.70 1.27
CA PRO A 23 26.05 7.83 0.48
C PRO A 23 26.49 7.70 -0.98
N GLU A 24 26.88 8.79 -1.63
CA GLU A 24 27.30 8.79 -3.05
C GLU A 24 28.49 7.86 -3.29
N HIS A 25 29.50 7.89 -2.41
CA HIS A 25 30.70 7.06 -2.57
C HIS A 25 30.55 5.66 -1.97
N ASN A 26 29.66 5.49 -0.98
CA ASN A 26 29.51 4.21 -0.28
C ASN A 26 28.42 3.32 -0.87
N ILE A 27 27.46 3.85 -1.64
CA ILE A 27 26.31 3.09 -2.15
C ILE A 27 26.75 1.85 -2.95
N VAL A 28 27.78 1.98 -3.80
CA VAL A 28 28.35 0.86 -4.58
C VAL A 28 28.93 -0.21 -3.65
N LYS A 29 29.74 0.20 -2.67
CA LYS A 29 30.38 -0.72 -1.70
C LYS A 29 29.34 -1.48 -0.86
N ILE A 30 28.22 -0.85 -0.56
CA ILE A 30 27.14 -1.47 0.23
C ILE A 30 26.32 -2.43 -0.59
N MET A 31 26.02 -2.09 -1.84
CA MET A 31 25.41 -3.06 -2.75
C MET A 31 26.32 -4.29 -2.90
N ASP A 32 27.63 -4.11 -3.03
CA ASP A 32 28.59 -5.22 -3.07
C ASP A 32 28.64 -6.04 -1.77
N LEU A 33 28.49 -5.40 -0.62
CA LEU A 33 28.43 -6.09 0.67
C LEU A 33 27.11 -6.87 0.82
N LEU A 34 25.98 -6.22 0.53
CA LEU A 34 24.65 -6.84 0.56
C LEU A 34 24.60 -8.07 -0.34
N ASP A 35 25.20 -8.00 -1.54
CA ASP A 35 25.27 -9.13 -2.46
C ASP A 35 26.12 -10.30 -1.93
N LYS A 36 27.07 -10.05 -1.03
CA LYS A 36 27.86 -11.09 -0.37
C LYS A 36 27.18 -11.70 0.84
N VAL A 37 26.41 -10.92 1.60
CA VAL A 37 25.89 -11.34 2.92
C VAL A 37 24.41 -11.73 2.91
N ALA A 38 23.62 -11.18 1.98
CA ALA A 38 22.22 -11.55 1.84
C ALA A 38 22.10 -12.86 1.05
N PRO A 39 21.13 -13.73 1.39
CA PRO A 39 20.80 -14.89 0.57
C PRO A 39 20.58 -14.47 -0.90
N ALA A 40 21.05 -15.27 -1.85
CA ALA A 40 20.99 -14.93 -3.28
C ALA A 40 19.55 -14.66 -3.77
N ASN A 41 18.56 -15.35 -3.20
CA ASN A 41 17.14 -15.20 -3.50
C ASN A 41 16.47 -14.01 -2.78
N LEU A 42 17.08 -13.45 -1.74
CA LEU A 42 16.48 -12.36 -0.98
C LEU A 42 16.42 -11.09 -1.83
N PHE A 43 15.21 -10.68 -2.22
CA PHE A 43 14.93 -9.48 -3.01
C PHE A 43 15.82 -9.30 -4.25
N ALA A 44 16.13 -10.39 -4.97
CA ALA A 44 17.10 -10.38 -6.07
C ALA A 44 16.78 -9.36 -7.16
N ASN A 45 15.50 -9.27 -7.56
CA ASN A 45 15.04 -8.32 -8.57
C ASN A 45 15.20 -6.87 -8.09
N GLN A 46 14.82 -6.58 -6.84
CA GLN A 46 14.96 -5.25 -6.26
C GLN A 46 16.44 -4.85 -6.18
N ARG A 47 17.32 -5.73 -5.70
CA ARG A 47 18.76 -5.46 -5.64
C ARG A 47 19.36 -5.16 -7.01
N LYS A 48 18.96 -5.90 -8.04
CA LYS A 48 19.36 -5.64 -9.43
C LYS A 48 18.88 -4.26 -9.89
N SER A 49 17.63 -3.89 -9.61
CA SER A 49 17.10 -2.57 -9.95
C SER A 49 17.85 -1.45 -9.25
N PHE A 50 18.16 -1.58 -7.96
CA PHE A 50 18.99 -0.60 -7.22
C PHE A 50 20.38 -0.46 -7.84
N ARG A 51 21.04 -1.57 -8.17
CA ARG A 51 22.37 -1.55 -8.81
C ARG A 51 22.32 -0.84 -10.17
N ASN A 52 21.33 -1.19 -11.01
CA ASN A 52 21.14 -0.53 -12.29
C ASN A 52 20.92 0.98 -12.15
N ALA A 53 20.14 1.41 -11.16
CA ALA A 53 19.92 2.83 -10.89
C ALA A 53 21.23 3.53 -10.55
N ILE A 54 22.01 2.95 -9.63
CA ILE A 54 23.31 3.47 -9.18
C ILE A 54 24.30 3.57 -10.34
N ASP A 55 24.46 2.50 -11.12
CA ASP A 55 25.46 2.44 -12.18
C ASP A 55 25.12 3.41 -13.32
N ASN A 56 23.84 3.52 -13.69
CA ASN A 56 23.40 4.34 -14.82
C ASN A 56 23.09 5.80 -14.45
N HIS A 57 23.04 6.14 -13.16
CA HIS A 57 22.66 7.47 -12.67
C HIS A 57 21.31 7.94 -13.26
N ASP A 58 20.33 7.02 -13.33
CA ASP A 58 19.03 7.27 -13.93
C ASP A 58 18.06 8.05 -12.99
N ASN A 59 16.78 8.12 -13.35
CA ASN A 59 15.76 8.79 -12.55
C ASN A 59 15.60 8.17 -11.14
N TRP A 60 15.90 6.87 -10.96
CA TRP A 60 15.88 6.24 -9.65
C TRP A 60 17.07 6.66 -8.79
N TYR A 61 18.25 6.82 -9.39
CA TYR A 61 19.40 7.42 -8.70
C TYR A 61 19.08 8.84 -8.21
N GLN A 62 18.45 9.65 -9.06
CA GLN A 62 18.00 10.99 -8.68
C GLN A 62 17.02 10.94 -7.48
N LEU A 63 16.06 10.01 -7.48
CA LEU A 63 15.16 9.82 -6.33
C LEU A 63 15.93 9.41 -5.07
N ILE A 64 16.88 8.47 -5.17
CA ILE A 64 17.74 8.06 -4.05
C ILE A 64 18.48 9.27 -3.49
N MET A 65 19.07 10.11 -4.36
CA MET A 65 19.77 11.31 -3.93
C MET A 65 18.85 12.36 -3.30
N ARG A 66 17.62 12.53 -3.79
CA ARG A 66 16.62 13.39 -3.13
C ARG A 66 16.31 12.90 -1.72
N VAL A 67 16.11 11.60 -1.52
CA VAL A 67 15.90 11.02 -0.18
C VAL A 67 17.10 11.30 0.72
N LEU A 68 18.31 11.16 0.20
CA LEU A 68 19.54 11.29 0.99
C LEU A 68 19.88 12.75 1.31
N ASN A 69 19.68 13.67 0.37
CA ASN A 69 20.17 15.05 0.45
C ASN A 69 19.10 16.04 0.93
N ASP A 70 17.83 15.80 0.61
CA ASP A 70 16.75 16.77 0.87
C ASP A 70 15.94 16.43 2.14
N THR A 71 16.16 15.26 2.73
CA THR A 71 15.45 14.81 3.94
C THR A 71 16.27 15.09 5.20
N ASN A 72 15.60 15.47 6.29
CA ASN A 72 16.18 15.65 7.61
C ASN A 72 17.00 14.39 7.99
N PRO A 73 18.31 14.51 8.27
CA PRO A 73 19.18 13.36 8.49
C PRO A 73 18.73 12.42 9.60
N GLU A 74 18.21 12.95 10.72
CA GLU A 74 17.79 12.10 11.84
C GLU A 74 16.55 11.27 11.50
N VAL A 75 15.59 11.89 10.81
CA VAL A 75 14.37 11.22 10.33
C VAL A 75 14.72 10.21 9.24
N ARG A 76 15.51 10.62 8.25
CA ARG A 76 16.00 9.78 7.15
C ARG A 76 16.69 8.52 7.67
N ASP A 77 17.68 8.69 8.54
CA ASP A 77 18.50 7.58 9.02
C ASP A 77 17.66 6.58 9.83
N THR A 78 16.72 7.08 10.62
CA THR A 78 15.81 6.25 11.42
C THR A 78 14.86 5.49 10.52
N LEU A 79 14.17 6.16 9.59
CA LEU A 79 13.24 5.52 8.65
C LEU A 79 13.93 4.48 7.77
N LEU A 80 15.12 4.77 7.23
CA LEU A 80 15.85 3.81 6.40
C LEU A 80 16.20 2.55 7.20
N LYS A 81 16.64 2.70 8.45
CA LYS A 81 16.91 1.54 9.33
C LYS A 81 15.62 0.79 9.65
N THR A 82 14.56 1.48 10.08
CA THR A 82 13.28 0.85 10.42
C THR A 82 12.67 0.12 9.23
N PHE A 83 12.63 0.73 8.04
CA PHE A 83 12.07 0.10 6.85
C PHE A 83 12.95 -1.03 6.33
N VAL A 84 14.26 -0.82 6.15
CA VAL A 84 15.12 -1.81 5.49
C VAL A 84 15.50 -2.94 6.46
N ILE A 85 15.90 -2.61 7.67
CA ILE A 85 16.37 -3.60 8.64
C ILE A 85 15.19 -4.27 9.33
N ASP A 86 14.41 -3.50 10.10
CA ASP A 86 13.39 -4.06 10.98
C ASP A 86 12.19 -4.58 10.17
N GLY A 87 11.67 -3.78 9.24
CA GLY A 87 10.48 -4.09 8.43
C GLY A 87 10.70 -5.02 7.23
N ASN A 88 11.95 -5.34 6.87
CA ASN A 88 12.25 -6.24 5.75
C ASN A 88 13.28 -7.31 6.13
N LEU A 89 14.56 -6.96 6.33
CA LEU A 89 15.62 -7.96 6.50
C LEU A 89 15.45 -8.85 7.76
N MET A 90 14.87 -8.31 8.82
CA MET A 90 14.58 -9.04 10.06
C MET A 90 13.17 -9.63 10.07
N ALA A 91 12.17 -8.86 9.63
CA ALA A 91 10.77 -9.25 9.60
C ALA A 91 10.43 -10.33 8.57
N TRP A 92 10.96 -10.24 7.34
CA TRP A 92 10.52 -11.08 6.22
C TRP A 92 10.71 -12.59 6.46
N PRO A 93 11.87 -13.08 6.94
CA PRO A 93 12.03 -14.51 7.22
C PRO A 93 11.05 -15.03 8.28
N LYS A 94 10.71 -14.17 9.26
CA LYS A 94 9.73 -14.49 10.30
C LYS A 94 8.32 -14.57 9.72
N GLN A 95 7.96 -13.63 8.85
CA GLN A 95 6.67 -13.66 8.14
C GLN A 95 6.52 -14.92 7.28
N GLU A 96 7.54 -15.26 6.47
CA GLU A 96 7.51 -16.47 5.64
C GLU A 96 7.37 -17.74 6.49
N ALA A 97 8.15 -17.86 7.57
CA ALA A 97 8.04 -18.99 8.49
C ALA A 97 6.65 -19.09 9.13
N ASN A 98 6.05 -17.96 9.52
CA ASN A 98 4.70 -17.94 10.09
C ASN A 98 3.62 -18.26 9.05
N ARG A 99 3.77 -17.81 7.78
CA ARG A 99 2.83 -18.14 6.69
C ARG A 99 2.73 -19.66 6.48
N ASP A 100 3.88 -20.34 6.46
CA ASP A 100 3.90 -21.80 6.33
C ASP A 100 3.48 -22.50 7.63
N ALA A 101 3.93 -22.03 8.80
CA ALA A 101 3.61 -22.69 10.09
C ALA A 101 2.12 -22.63 10.46
N TYR A 102 1.44 -21.54 10.12
CA TYR A 102 0.01 -21.35 10.42
C TYR A 102 -0.90 -21.64 9.23
N GLU A 103 -0.32 -21.91 8.05
CA GLU A 103 -1.01 -22.13 6.78
C GLU A 103 -2.04 -21.04 6.45
N CYS A 104 -1.69 -19.78 6.74
CA CYS A 104 -2.49 -18.62 6.44
C CYS A 104 -1.61 -17.48 5.93
N ASN A 105 -2.24 -16.43 5.39
CA ASN A 105 -1.52 -15.23 5.00
C ASN A 105 -1.06 -14.45 6.25
N ILE A 106 0.14 -13.88 6.19
CA ILE A 106 0.67 -12.93 7.18
C ILE A 106 1.05 -11.63 6.47
N PRO A 107 0.51 -10.47 6.84
CA PRO A 107 0.67 -9.24 6.08
C PRO A 107 2.02 -8.58 6.32
N TRP A 108 2.52 -7.88 5.30
CA TRP A 108 3.67 -6.99 5.43
C TRP A 108 3.29 -5.67 6.13
N ALA A 109 2.09 -5.15 5.86
CA ALA A 109 1.54 -3.96 6.49
C ALA A 109 0.11 -4.19 7.01
N ILE A 110 -0.26 -3.51 8.09
CA ILE A 110 -1.63 -3.50 8.60
C ILE A 110 -2.21 -2.10 8.42
N LEU A 111 -3.36 -2.01 7.75
CA LEU A 111 -4.11 -0.76 7.63
C LEU A 111 -5.08 -0.66 8.80
N LEU A 112 -5.14 0.51 9.41
CA LEU A 112 -5.95 0.78 10.60
C LEU A 112 -6.75 2.05 10.38
N ASP A 113 -8.02 2.04 10.77
CA ASP A 113 -8.84 3.24 10.93
C ASP A 113 -8.88 3.61 12.42
N PRO A 114 -8.05 4.55 12.89
CA PRO A 114 -8.05 4.92 14.31
C PRO A 114 -9.38 5.52 14.76
N THR A 115 -10.09 6.14 13.82
CA THR A 115 -11.37 6.82 14.03
C THR A 115 -12.21 6.79 12.76
N SER A 116 -13.52 6.93 12.89
CA SER A 116 -14.38 7.26 11.75
C SER A 116 -14.45 8.78 11.48
N ALA A 117 -14.04 9.62 12.44
CA ALA A 117 -14.21 11.06 12.35
C ALA A 117 -13.33 11.70 11.27
N CYS A 118 -13.94 12.48 10.38
CA CYS A 118 -13.25 13.26 9.35
C CYS A 118 -13.70 14.73 9.40
N ASN A 119 -12.79 15.64 9.10
CA ASN A 119 -13.08 17.07 9.01
C ASN A 119 -13.44 17.54 7.58
N LEU A 120 -13.63 16.60 6.64
CA LEU A 120 -14.10 16.83 5.27
C LEU A 120 -15.25 15.84 4.92
N HIS A 121 -16.01 16.16 3.87
CA HIS A 121 -17.11 15.33 3.35
C HIS A 121 -16.94 15.09 1.84
N CYS A 122 -15.87 14.40 1.46
CA CYS A 122 -15.48 14.22 0.06
C CYS A 122 -16.51 13.39 -0.73
N GLN A 123 -16.76 13.76 -1.99
CA GLN A 123 -17.63 12.98 -2.88
C GLN A 123 -17.05 11.58 -3.17
N GLY A 124 -17.88 10.55 -3.05
CA GLY A 124 -17.51 9.15 -3.31
C GLY A 124 -16.50 8.59 -2.30
N CYS A 125 -16.50 9.09 -1.07
CA CYS A 125 -15.60 8.63 -0.01
C CYS A 125 -16.29 7.59 0.86
N TRP A 126 -15.85 6.33 0.79
CA TRP A 126 -16.34 5.25 1.65
C TRP A 126 -16.09 5.56 3.14
N ALA A 127 -14.96 6.18 3.48
CA ALA A 127 -14.62 6.51 4.86
C ALA A 127 -15.45 7.68 5.44
N ALA A 128 -16.12 8.47 4.58
CA ALA A 128 -17.02 9.53 5.02
C ALA A 128 -18.42 8.98 5.37
N GLU A 129 -18.75 7.77 4.93
CA GLU A 129 -19.97 7.01 5.27
C GLU A 129 -19.82 6.25 6.60
N TYR A 130 -18.90 6.66 7.49
CA TYR A 130 -18.67 5.97 8.78
C TYR A 130 -19.17 6.74 10.01
N GLY A 131 -19.79 7.91 9.84
CA GLY A 131 -20.12 8.81 10.93
C GLY A 131 -18.89 9.25 11.73
N ASN A 132 -19.06 9.79 12.94
CA ASN A 132 -17.98 10.38 13.75
C ASN A 132 -17.79 9.77 15.15
N ASN A 133 -18.40 8.61 15.41
CA ASN A 133 -18.53 8.08 16.78
C ASN A 133 -17.70 6.82 17.06
N GLN A 134 -17.09 6.19 16.05
CA GLN A 134 -16.32 4.96 16.23
C GLN A 134 -14.83 5.25 16.32
N ASN A 135 -14.17 4.59 17.26
CA ASN A 135 -12.75 4.78 17.54
C ASN A 135 -12.14 3.48 18.08
N LEU A 136 -10.91 3.21 17.65
CA LEU A 136 -10.01 2.35 18.37
C LEU A 136 -9.34 3.17 19.49
N SER A 137 -9.29 2.61 20.69
CA SER A 137 -8.51 3.18 21.79
C SER A 137 -7.02 3.01 21.52
N LEU A 138 -6.21 3.87 22.14
CA LEU A 138 -4.75 3.79 22.09
C LEU A 138 -4.24 2.39 22.47
N ASN A 139 -4.87 1.76 23.48
CA ASN A 139 -4.49 0.43 23.96
C ASN A 139 -4.85 -0.68 22.97
N GLU A 140 -5.97 -0.57 22.25
CA GLU A 140 -6.32 -1.51 21.19
C GLU A 140 -5.31 -1.44 20.05
N ILE A 141 -4.94 -0.23 19.61
CA ILE A 141 -3.96 -0.06 18.54
C ILE A 141 -2.57 -0.55 18.98
N ASP A 142 -2.14 -0.25 20.22
CA ASP A 142 -0.91 -0.79 20.80
C ASP A 142 -0.90 -2.33 20.84
N SER A 143 -2.02 -2.94 21.23
CA SER A 143 -2.19 -4.40 21.23
C SER A 143 -2.07 -4.99 19.82
N ILE A 144 -2.70 -4.36 18.83
CA ILE A 144 -2.62 -4.77 17.41
C ILE A 144 -1.17 -4.72 16.94
N ILE A 145 -0.44 -3.65 17.25
CA ILE A 145 0.96 -3.50 16.85
C ILE A 145 1.83 -4.57 17.50
N LYS A 146 1.63 -4.86 18.79
CA LYS A 146 2.37 -5.94 19.48
C LYS A 146 2.13 -7.31 18.82
N GLN A 147 0.88 -7.65 18.55
CA GLN A 147 0.52 -8.89 17.87
C GLN A 147 1.07 -8.94 16.43
N GLY A 148 1.02 -7.83 15.70
CA GLY A 148 1.63 -7.72 14.37
C GLY A 148 3.13 -7.99 14.39
N LYS A 149 3.87 -7.40 15.34
CA LYS A 149 5.31 -7.64 15.52
C LYS A 149 5.61 -9.09 15.89
N GLU A 150 4.75 -9.74 16.66
CA GLU A 150 4.84 -11.18 16.95
C GLU A 150 4.72 -12.04 15.68
N LEU A 151 3.95 -11.60 14.70
CA LEU A 151 3.84 -12.24 13.38
C LEU A 151 4.90 -11.76 12.37
N GLY A 152 5.60 -10.66 12.67
CA GLY A 152 6.66 -10.07 11.84
C GLY A 152 6.20 -8.85 11.04
N THR A 153 5.07 -8.23 11.35
CA THR A 153 4.59 -6.99 10.73
C THR A 153 5.10 -5.76 11.48
N HIS A 154 5.75 -4.85 10.76
CA HIS A 154 6.37 -3.63 11.34
C HIS A 154 5.93 -2.34 10.62
N VAL A 155 5.04 -2.45 9.64
CA VAL A 155 4.52 -1.30 8.88
C VAL A 155 3.04 -1.16 9.17
N TYR A 156 2.64 0.02 9.62
CA TYR A 156 1.26 0.33 9.98
C TYR A 156 0.81 1.57 9.21
N ILE A 157 -0.34 1.46 8.58
CA ILE A 157 -0.87 2.47 7.67
C ILE A 157 -2.20 2.97 8.21
N TYR A 158 -2.24 4.23 8.65
CA TYR A 158 -3.45 4.86 9.13
C TYR A 158 -4.28 5.41 7.97
N THR A 159 -5.56 5.06 7.97
CA THR A 159 -6.64 5.53 7.09
C THR A 159 -7.84 5.86 7.98
N GLY A 160 -9.06 5.98 7.44
CA GLY A 160 -10.31 5.97 8.20
C GLY A 160 -10.59 7.24 8.98
N GLY A 161 -11.75 7.83 8.71
CA GLY A 161 -11.93 9.25 8.94
C GLY A 161 -10.73 10.05 8.40
N GLU A 162 -10.34 11.08 9.13
CA GLU A 162 -9.04 11.74 8.99
C GLU A 162 -8.13 11.31 10.16
N PRO A 163 -7.06 10.53 9.92
CA PRO A 163 -6.17 10.05 10.98
C PRO A 163 -5.60 11.17 11.87
N LEU A 164 -5.30 12.34 11.29
CA LEU A 164 -4.67 13.44 12.02
C LEU A 164 -5.63 14.15 13.00
N VAL A 165 -6.93 13.84 12.99
CA VAL A 165 -7.83 14.19 14.11
C VAL A 165 -7.34 13.57 15.41
N ARG A 166 -6.67 12.42 15.35
CA ARG A 166 -6.05 11.71 16.48
C ARG A 166 -4.53 11.84 16.50
N LYS A 167 -3.95 12.92 15.95
CA LYS A 167 -2.48 13.07 15.84
C LYS A 167 -1.71 12.82 17.14
N HIS A 168 -2.24 13.21 18.30
CA HIS A 168 -1.59 12.94 19.58
C HIS A 168 -1.45 11.44 19.89
N ASP A 169 -2.47 10.64 19.62
CA ASP A 169 -2.41 9.18 19.82
C ASP A 169 -1.45 8.54 18.82
N LEU A 170 -1.49 8.97 17.55
CA LEU A 170 -0.61 8.42 16.51
C LEU A 170 0.86 8.70 16.82
N ILE A 171 1.17 9.92 17.27
CA ILE A 171 2.51 10.28 17.75
C ILE A 171 2.88 9.46 18.99
N LYS A 172 1.93 9.22 19.92
CA LYS A 172 2.19 8.37 21.08
C LYS A 172 2.55 6.93 20.70
N LEU A 173 1.86 6.37 19.70
CA LEU A 173 2.16 5.03 19.17
C LEU A 173 3.54 4.97 18.51
N CYS A 174 3.94 6.04 17.81
CA CYS A 174 5.29 6.16 17.25
C CYS A 174 6.38 6.06 18.32
N GLU A 175 6.19 6.72 19.48
CA GLU A 175 7.10 6.62 20.62
C GLU A 175 7.15 5.22 21.24
N MET A 176 5.99 4.56 21.34
CA MET A 176 5.86 3.24 21.95
C MET A 176 6.49 2.14 21.08
N HIS A 177 6.58 2.36 19.76
CA HIS A 177 7.04 1.38 18.79
C HIS A 177 8.06 1.99 17.80
N PRO A 178 9.25 2.38 18.26
CA PRO A 178 10.27 3.03 17.42
C PRO A 178 10.84 2.10 16.33
N ASP A 179 10.65 0.78 16.47
CA ASP A 179 11.02 -0.25 15.51
C ASP A 179 9.92 -0.55 14.49
N CYS A 180 8.87 0.28 14.45
CA CYS A 180 7.81 0.24 13.44
C CYS A 180 7.81 1.53 12.63
N ALA A 181 7.39 1.43 11.37
CA ALA A 181 7.17 2.57 10.51
C ALA A 181 5.67 2.82 10.37
N PHE A 182 5.29 4.09 10.46
CA PHE A 182 3.91 4.55 10.41
C PHE A 182 3.71 5.42 9.18
N LEU A 183 2.72 5.08 8.37
CA LEU A 183 2.25 5.91 7.27
C LEU A 183 0.82 6.38 7.56
N ALA A 184 0.45 7.58 7.15
CA ALA A 184 -0.95 8.01 7.21
C ALA A 184 -1.41 8.59 5.88
N PHE A 185 -2.51 8.05 5.34
CA PHE A 185 -3.27 8.73 4.31
C PHE A 185 -4.06 9.86 4.97
N THR A 186 -3.70 11.11 4.67
CA THR A 186 -4.29 12.30 5.28
C THR A 186 -4.78 13.25 4.20
N ASN A 187 -5.84 14.00 4.47
CA ASN A 187 -6.29 15.11 3.66
C ASN A 187 -5.36 16.34 3.76
N GLY A 188 -4.36 16.31 4.63
CA GLY A 188 -3.31 17.34 4.76
C GLY A 188 -3.75 18.60 5.50
N THR A 189 -5.04 18.80 5.77
CA THR A 189 -5.56 20.06 6.34
C THR A 189 -5.15 20.29 7.79
N LEU A 190 -4.71 19.26 8.49
CA LEU A 190 -4.26 19.28 9.90
C LEU A 190 -2.73 19.20 10.05
N VAL A 191 -2.00 19.26 8.93
CA VAL A 191 -0.53 19.36 8.93
C VAL A 191 -0.14 20.81 9.24
N ASP A 192 0.34 21.02 10.46
CA ASP A 192 0.85 22.30 10.96
C ASP A 192 2.34 22.17 11.36
N GLU A 193 2.95 23.30 11.70
CA GLU A 193 4.37 23.34 12.11
C GLU A 193 4.61 22.48 13.36
N ASP A 194 3.71 22.52 14.34
CA ASP A 194 3.82 21.71 15.57
C ASP A 194 3.82 20.21 15.26
N PHE A 195 2.94 19.77 14.36
CA PHE A 195 2.94 18.37 13.91
C PHE A 195 4.24 18.00 13.17
N CYS A 196 4.80 18.91 12.36
CA CYS A 196 6.10 18.68 11.73
C CYS A 196 7.21 18.48 12.77
N GLN A 197 7.22 19.26 13.86
CA GLN A 197 8.20 19.09 14.93
C GLN A 197 8.02 17.76 15.67
N GLU A 198 6.78 17.32 15.90
CA GLU A 198 6.51 16.00 16.48
C GLU A 198 6.98 14.85 15.55
N MET A 199 6.84 14.99 14.23
CA MET A 199 7.38 14.03 13.26
C MET A 199 8.92 13.95 13.32
N ILE A 200 9.61 15.09 13.43
CA ILE A 200 11.07 15.13 13.60
C ILE A 200 11.46 14.44 14.92
N ARG A 201 10.66 14.61 15.98
CA ARG A 201 10.92 14.01 17.28
C ARG A 201 10.79 12.49 17.27
N VAL A 202 9.73 11.94 16.67
CA VAL A 202 9.48 10.49 16.67
C VAL A 202 10.17 9.74 15.52
N LYS A 203 10.48 10.44 14.41
CA LYS A 203 11.34 9.98 13.31
C LYS A 203 10.81 8.80 12.49
N ASN A 204 9.66 8.21 12.81
CA ASN A 204 9.12 7.02 12.16
C ASN A 204 7.69 7.20 11.59
N PHE A 205 7.27 8.44 11.33
CA PHE A 205 5.96 8.77 10.75
C PHE A 205 6.10 9.45 9.38
N VAL A 206 5.33 8.98 8.38
CA VAL A 206 5.37 9.46 6.99
C VAL A 206 3.95 9.74 6.47
N PRO A 207 3.58 11.00 6.18
CA PRO A 207 2.28 11.29 5.59
C PRO A 207 2.25 11.01 4.08
N ALA A 208 1.10 10.55 3.61
CA ALA A 208 0.72 10.50 2.21
C ALA A 208 -0.46 11.46 2.00
N ILE A 209 -0.17 12.62 1.41
CA ILE A 209 -1.11 13.73 1.26
C ILE A 209 -2.10 13.44 0.13
N SER A 210 -3.38 13.52 0.43
CA SER A 210 -4.41 13.22 -0.56
C SER A 210 -4.65 14.38 -1.51
N VAL A 211 -4.51 14.15 -2.82
CA VAL A 211 -4.65 15.18 -3.87
C VAL A 211 -5.08 14.55 -5.21
N GLU A 212 -6.04 15.16 -5.91
CA GLU A 212 -6.76 14.57 -7.06
C GLU A 212 -6.32 15.17 -8.41
N GLY A 213 -5.21 15.90 -8.42
CA GLY A 213 -4.81 16.76 -9.52
C GLY A 213 -4.67 18.21 -9.06
N PHE A 214 -4.79 19.14 -9.99
CA PHE A 214 -4.76 20.57 -9.68
C PHE A 214 -6.04 21.03 -8.96
N GLU A 215 -6.10 22.33 -8.66
CA GLU A 215 -7.14 22.96 -7.82
C GLU A 215 -8.56 22.56 -8.20
N GLY A 216 -8.94 22.68 -9.48
CA GLY A 216 -10.28 22.33 -9.94
C GLY A 216 -10.67 20.87 -9.66
N ALA A 217 -9.76 19.92 -9.85
CA ALA A 217 -10.03 18.50 -9.63
C ALA A 217 -10.07 18.14 -8.13
N THR A 218 -9.16 18.71 -7.35
CA THR A 218 -9.07 18.50 -5.90
C THR A 218 -10.29 19.10 -5.18
N ASP A 219 -10.60 20.35 -5.46
CA ASP A 219 -11.69 21.05 -4.79
C ASP A 219 -13.07 20.53 -5.21
N ALA A 220 -13.25 20.12 -6.47
CA ALA A 220 -14.50 19.53 -6.94
C ALA A 220 -14.90 18.28 -6.14
N ARG A 221 -13.92 17.49 -5.70
CA ARG A 221 -14.19 16.29 -4.89
C ARG A 221 -14.15 16.55 -3.40
N ARG A 222 -13.16 17.31 -2.92
CA ARG A 222 -12.85 17.44 -1.48
C ARG A 222 -13.45 18.66 -0.80
N GLY A 223 -14.01 19.59 -1.58
CA GLY A 223 -14.54 20.86 -1.12
C GLY A 223 -13.59 22.02 -1.39
N GLU A 224 -14.19 23.19 -1.61
CA GLU A 224 -13.50 24.44 -1.97
C GLU A 224 -12.37 24.82 -0.97
N GLY A 225 -11.23 25.23 -1.52
CA GLY A 225 -10.05 25.64 -0.76
C GLY A 225 -9.24 24.49 -0.17
N THR A 226 -9.58 23.23 -0.46
CA THR A 226 -8.81 22.08 0.04
C THR A 226 -7.45 22.01 -0.64
N TYR A 227 -7.38 22.28 -1.94
CA TYR A 227 -6.13 22.28 -2.70
C TYR A 227 -5.09 23.23 -2.08
N GLN A 228 -5.48 24.44 -1.70
CA GLN A 228 -4.55 25.40 -1.08
C GLN A 228 -4.04 24.93 0.28
N LYS A 229 -4.87 24.21 1.07
CA LYS A 229 -4.44 23.59 2.33
C LYS A 229 -3.45 22.46 2.08
N VAL A 230 -3.69 21.62 1.07
CA VAL A 230 -2.78 20.56 0.62
C VAL A 230 -1.43 21.14 0.19
N VAL A 231 -1.43 22.19 -0.65
CA VAL A 231 -0.21 22.88 -1.08
C VAL A 231 0.59 23.35 0.14
N LYS A 232 -0.07 24.02 1.09
CA LYS A 232 0.56 24.49 2.33
C LYS A 232 1.17 23.35 3.15
N ALA A 233 0.47 22.22 3.27
CA ALA A 233 0.96 21.05 3.99
C ALA A 233 2.24 20.47 3.34
N MET A 234 2.24 20.31 2.01
CA MET A 234 3.41 19.84 1.27
C MET A 234 4.60 20.80 1.41
N ASP A 235 4.34 22.11 1.35
CA ASP A 235 5.38 23.13 1.54
C ASP A 235 5.99 23.11 2.96
N LEU A 236 5.17 22.88 4.00
CA LEU A 236 5.65 22.73 5.38
C LEU A 236 6.51 21.47 5.57
N LEU A 237 6.08 20.34 5.01
CA LEU A 237 6.81 19.07 5.07
C LEU A 237 8.16 19.20 4.35
N ARG A 238 8.15 19.74 3.13
CA ARG A 238 9.37 20.00 2.36
C ARG A 238 10.33 20.94 3.10
N LYS A 239 9.83 22.06 3.63
CA LYS A 239 10.63 23.06 4.37
C LYS A 239 11.35 22.43 5.57
N ASN A 240 10.71 21.48 6.25
CA ASN A 240 11.27 20.77 7.41
C ASN A 240 12.10 19.54 7.02
N GLY A 241 12.27 19.25 5.73
CA GLY A 241 12.97 18.05 5.25
C GLY A 241 12.26 16.75 5.67
N LEU A 242 10.94 16.78 5.87
CA LEU A 242 10.18 15.59 6.26
C LEU A 242 9.81 14.78 5.01
N PRO A 243 10.03 13.46 5.01
CA PRO A 243 9.65 12.64 3.88
C PRO A 243 8.13 12.50 3.82
N PHE A 244 7.58 12.65 2.62
CA PHE A 244 6.17 12.44 2.37
C PHE A 244 5.92 11.99 0.93
N GLY A 245 4.73 11.50 0.69
CA GLY A 245 4.24 11.23 -0.66
C GLY A 245 2.83 11.73 -0.84
N VAL A 246 2.19 11.30 -1.91
CA VAL A 246 0.80 11.63 -2.20
C VAL A 246 -0.06 10.39 -2.41
N SER A 247 -1.37 10.56 -2.21
CA SER A 247 -2.39 9.57 -2.53
C SER A 247 -3.43 10.20 -3.43
N CYS A 248 -3.57 9.67 -4.64
CA CYS A 248 -4.46 10.18 -5.67
C CYS A 248 -5.50 9.11 -5.94
N CYS A 249 -6.78 9.46 -5.81
CA CYS A 249 -7.85 8.58 -6.25
C CYS A 249 -8.30 8.96 -7.66
N PHE A 250 -7.99 8.06 -8.59
CA PHE A 250 -8.19 8.16 -10.03
C PHE A 250 -9.62 7.77 -10.40
N THR A 251 -10.38 8.73 -10.94
CA THR A 251 -11.78 8.61 -11.33
C THR A 251 -11.93 8.91 -12.81
N SER A 252 -13.10 8.61 -13.38
CA SER A 252 -13.46 9.00 -14.75
C SER A 252 -13.43 10.52 -14.98
N GLN A 253 -13.56 11.34 -13.92
CA GLN A 253 -13.66 12.79 -14.00
C GLN A 253 -12.31 13.52 -13.89
N ASN A 254 -11.33 12.92 -13.21
CA ASN A 254 -10.02 13.53 -12.98
C ASN A 254 -8.87 12.81 -13.69
N ALA A 255 -9.18 11.82 -14.54
CA ALA A 255 -8.19 10.97 -15.20
C ALA A 255 -7.09 11.78 -15.90
N ASP A 256 -7.47 12.80 -16.67
CA ASP A 256 -6.54 13.65 -17.42
C ASP A 256 -5.70 14.54 -16.50
N SER A 257 -6.21 14.90 -15.31
CA SER A 257 -5.43 15.70 -14.37
C SER A 257 -4.39 14.86 -13.65
N ILE A 258 -4.75 13.66 -13.19
CA ILE A 258 -3.82 12.77 -12.46
C ILE A 258 -2.79 12.17 -13.40
N ALA A 259 -3.21 11.69 -14.58
CA ALA A 259 -2.33 11.08 -15.56
C ALA A 259 -1.75 12.14 -16.54
N SER A 260 -1.17 13.20 -15.97
CA SER A 260 -0.48 14.26 -16.71
C SER A 260 0.97 14.40 -16.24
N VAL A 261 1.86 14.73 -17.19
CA VAL A 261 3.29 14.91 -16.90
C VAL A 261 3.48 16.13 -16.00
N GLU A 262 2.71 17.18 -16.23
CA GLU A 262 2.72 18.43 -15.49
C GLU A 262 2.37 18.23 -14.02
N PHE A 263 1.39 17.36 -13.72
CA PHE A 263 1.04 17.03 -12.35
C PHE A 263 2.16 16.26 -11.66
N PHE A 264 2.80 15.30 -12.33
CA PHE A 264 3.94 14.55 -11.77
C PHE A 264 5.15 15.46 -11.53
N ASP A 265 5.42 16.39 -12.44
CA ASP A 265 6.48 17.38 -12.26
C ASP A 265 6.19 18.31 -11.06
N TRP A 266 4.94 18.75 -10.91
CA TRP A 266 4.52 19.52 -9.75
C TRP A 266 4.67 18.74 -8.43
N LEU A 267 4.32 17.45 -8.40
CA LEU A 267 4.51 16.59 -7.22
C LEU A 267 5.99 16.53 -6.81
N ILE A 268 6.88 16.35 -7.77
CA ILE A 268 8.33 16.30 -7.56
C ILE A 268 8.84 17.66 -7.06
N GLU A 269 8.41 18.75 -7.69
CA GLU A 269 8.76 20.12 -7.27
C GLU A 269 8.33 20.38 -5.83
N LYS A 270 7.13 19.94 -5.44
CA LYS A 270 6.63 20.07 -4.07
C LYS A 270 7.36 19.19 -3.06
N GLY A 271 8.20 18.26 -3.49
CA GLY A 271 9.03 17.43 -2.63
C GLY A 271 8.48 16.02 -2.39
N ALA A 272 7.41 15.61 -3.07
CA ALA A 272 6.89 14.26 -2.93
C ALA A 272 7.93 13.22 -3.39
N LEU A 273 8.09 12.16 -2.61
CA LEU A 273 9.03 11.06 -2.87
C LEU A 273 8.33 9.85 -3.51
N PHE A 274 7.04 9.68 -3.24
CA PHE A 274 6.21 8.62 -3.79
C PHE A 274 4.78 9.10 -4.08
N ALA A 275 4.09 8.40 -4.97
CA ALA A 275 2.69 8.66 -5.30
C ALA A 275 1.91 7.35 -5.38
N TRP A 276 0.85 7.22 -4.59
CA TRP A 276 -0.11 6.13 -4.68
C TRP A 276 -1.25 6.54 -5.59
N ILE A 277 -1.49 5.79 -6.66
CA ILE A 277 -2.64 5.95 -7.52
C ILE A 277 -3.63 4.83 -7.23
N PHE A 278 -4.79 5.19 -6.69
CA PHE A 278 -5.90 4.28 -6.41
C PHE A 278 -7.00 4.47 -7.44
N THR A 279 -7.31 3.43 -8.21
CA THR A 279 -8.52 3.45 -9.05
C THR A 279 -9.74 3.55 -8.14
N TYR A 280 -10.69 4.40 -8.51
CA TYR A 280 -11.94 4.57 -7.77
C TYR A 280 -12.70 3.25 -7.63
N MET A 281 -13.09 2.95 -6.40
CA MET A 281 -13.90 1.80 -6.03
C MET A 281 -15.26 2.33 -5.56
N PRO A 282 -16.38 1.90 -6.16
CA PRO A 282 -17.70 2.42 -5.80
C PRO A 282 -18.22 1.77 -4.52
N VAL A 283 -17.48 1.82 -3.41
CA VAL A 283 -17.85 1.16 -2.14
C VAL A 283 -18.81 2.04 -1.35
N GLY A 284 -19.88 1.45 -0.81
CA GLY A 284 -20.94 2.16 -0.08
C GLY A 284 -22.20 2.35 -0.92
N VAL A 285 -23.36 2.34 -0.27
CA VAL A 285 -24.68 2.35 -0.95
C VAL A 285 -24.86 3.57 -1.85
N HIS A 286 -24.26 4.70 -1.49
CA HIS A 286 -24.40 5.97 -2.20
C HIS A 286 -23.24 6.27 -3.16
N SER A 287 -22.29 5.35 -3.31
CA SER A 287 -21.13 5.55 -4.18
C SER A 287 -21.47 5.39 -5.67
N PRO A 288 -21.26 6.43 -6.51
CA PRO A 288 -21.67 6.39 -7.90
C PRO A 288 -20.73 5.58 -8.79
N ALA A 289 -21.26 4.54 -9.45
CA ALA A 289 -20.52 3.76 -10.44
C ALA A 289 -20.05 4.58 -11.66
N SER A 290 -20.65 5.76 -11.91
CA SER A 290 -20.24 6.67 -12.99
C SER A 290 -18.84 7.28 -12.80
N LEU A 291 -18.28 7.21 -11.58
CA LEU A 291 -16.91 7.66 -11.30
C LEU A 291 -15.85 6.59 -11.60
N ILE A 292 -16.24 5.35 -11.91
CA ILE A 292 -15.30 4.30 -12.32
C ILE A 292 -14.68 4.71 -13.67
N PRO A 293 -13.34 4.74 -13.79
CA PRO A 293 -12.68 5.01 -15.07
C PRO A 293 -13.09 4.01 -16.13
N ASN A 294 -13.30 4.48 -17.36
CA ASN A 294 -13.57 3.59 -18.49
C ASN A 294 -12.29 2.83 -18.92
N PRO A 295 -12.40 1.77 -19.75
CA PRO A 295 -11.24 0.97 -20.17
C PRO A 295 -10.12 1.78 -20.84
N ASP A 296 -10.45 2.77 -21.67
CA ASP A 296 -9.45 3.61 -22.35
C ASP A 296 -8.66 4.45 -21.34
N GLN A 297 -9.35 5.03 -20.35
CA GLN A 297 -8.72 5.78 -19.25
C GLN A 297 -7.81 4.88 -18.42
N ARG A 298 -8.23 3.64 -18.15
CA ARG A 298 -7.42 2.67 -17.40
C ARG A 298 -6.19 2.21 -18.20
N GLU A 299 -6.32 1.93 -19.49
CA GLU A 299 -5.18 1.59 -20.34
C GLU A 299 -4.21 2.78 -20.48
N TYR A 300 -4.75 4.00 -20.59
CA TYR A 300 -3.92 5.20 -20.59
C TYR A 300 -3.11 5.31 -19.29
N LEU A 301 -3.72 5.12 -18.11
CA LEU A 301 -3.01 5.10 -16.84
C LEU A 301 -1.93 4.00 -16.79
N TYR A 302 -2.25 2.79 -17.27
CA TYR A 302 -1.31 1.67 -17.35
C TYR A 302 -0.03 2.03 -18.12
N HIS A 303 -0.16 2.67 -19.30
CA HIS A 303 1.00 3.11 -20.08
C HIS A 303 1.69 4.33 -19.46
N PHE A 304 0.91 5.28 -18.96
CA PHE A 304 1.41 6.51 -18.37
C PHE A 304 2.29 6.25 -17.14
N VAL A 305 1.82 5.45 -16.17
CA VAL A 305 2.59 5.15 -14.95
C VAL A 305 3.91 4.45 -15.29
N ARG A 306 3.91 3.52 -16.25
CA ARG A 306 5.14 2.85 -16.70
C ARG A 306 6.14 3.82 -17.31
N LYS A 307 5.66 4.72 -18.17
CA LYS A 307 6.47 5.79 -18.75
C LYS A 307 7.04 6.69 -17.65
N MET A 308 6.22 7.14 -16.71
CA MET A 308 6.68 8.00 -15.61
C MET A 308 7.72 7.30 -14.73
N ARG A 309 7.58 6.01 -14.44
CA ARG A 309 8.61 5.22 -13.72
C ARG A 309 9.95 5.14 -14.43
N SER A 310 9.99 5.30 -15.76
CA SER A 310 11.23 5.32 -16.54
C SER A 310 11.82 6.72 -16.74
N GLU A 311 11.07 7.78 -16.44
CA GLU A 311 11.44 9.16 -16.77
C GLU A 311 11.57 10.08 -15.56
N LYS A 312 10.81 9.82 -14.49
CA LYS A 312 10.61 10.76 -13.38
C LYS A 312 11.18 10.21 -12.07
N PRO A 313 11.87 11.02 -11.25
CA PRO A 313 12.38 10.61 -9.95
C PRO A 313 11.27 10.59 -8.89
N LEU A 314 10.21 9.80 -9.10
CA LEU A 314 9.06 9.67 -8.21
C LEU A 314 8.67 8.19 -8.12
N PHE A 315 8.59 7.66 -6.90
CA PHE A 315 8.18 6.26 -6.71
C PHE A 315 6.65 6.14 -6.83
N THR A 316 6.18 5.91 -8.05
CA THR A 316 4.75 5.78 -8.33
C THR A 316 4.28 4.34 -8.17
N LEU A 317 3.19 4.14 -7.45
CA LEU A 317 2.51 2.88 -7.20
C LEU A 317 1.11 2.95 -7.82
N ASP A 318 0.76 2.00 -8.67
CA ASP A 318 -0.57 1.88 -9.27
C ASP A 318 -1.27 0.67 -8.66
N PHE A 319 -2.16 0.94 -7.71
CA PHE A 319 -2.77 -0.10 -6.89
C PHE A 319 -3.53 -1.15 -7.71
N GLN A 320 -4.03 -0.79 -8.89
CA GLN A 320 -4.85 -1.67 -9.71
C GLN A 320 -4.07 -2.33 -10.84
N ASN A 321 -3.21 -1.59 -11.54
CA ASN A 321 -2.46 -2.14 -12.67
C ASN A 321 -1.15 -2.83 -12.28
N ASP A 322 -0.69 -2.70 -11.03
CA ASP A 322 0.54 -3.34 -10.59
C ASP A 322 0.40 -4.82 -10.22
N GLY A 323 -0.77 -5.44 -10.41
CA GLY A 323 -1.00 -6.84 -10.08
C GLY A 323 0.08 -7.78 -10.64
N GLU A 324 0.59 -7.55 -11.84
CA GLU A 324 1.66 -8.37 -12.43
C GLU A 324 3.07 -8.15 -11.85
N TYR A 325 3.28 -7.08 -11.07
CA TYR A 325 4.52 -6.86 -10.32
C TYR A 325 4.49 -7.51 -8.94
N VAL A 326 3.29 -7.69 -8.36
CA VAL A 326 3.09 -8.17 -6.98
C VAL A 326 2.38 -9.53 -6.90
N GLY A 327 2.13 -10.18 -8.03
CA GLY A 327 1.50 -11.50 -8.09
C GLY A 327 -0.02 -11.51 -7.86
N GLY A 328 -0.72 -10.46 -8.28
CA GLY A 328 -2.17 -10.32 -8.21
C GLY A 328 -2.64 -9.47 -7.02
N CYS A 329 -3.85 -9.75 -6.51
CA CYS A 329 -4.37 -9.08 -5.33
C CYS A 329 -3.43 -9.27 -4.12
N ILE A 330 -3.28 -8.22 -3.32
CA ILE A 330 -2.44 -8.23 -2.11
C ILE A 330 -3.24 -8.16 -0.79
N ALA A 331 -4.56 -8.15 -0.89
CA ALA A 331 -5.52 -8.16 0.23
C ALA A 331 -5.59 -9.54 0.92
N GLY A 332 -6.43 -9.65 1.95
CA GLY A 332 -6.69 -10.89 2.68
C GLY A 332 -5.48 -11.36 3.49
N GLY A 333 -4.70 -10.40 3.98
CA GLY A 333 -3.47 -10.65 4.72
C GLY A 333 -2.26 -10.98 3.84
N ARG A 334 -2.40 -11.12 2.51
CA ARG A 334 -1.29 -11.57 1.64
C ARG A 334 -0.10 -10.60 1.69
N ARG A 335 -0.37 -9.30 1.58
CA ARG A 335 0.56 -8.22 1.95
C ARG A 335 -0.05 -7.21 2.88
N TYR A 336 -1.38 -7.08 2.90
CA TYR A 336 -2.06 -6.26 3.89
C TYR A 336 -3.43 -6.80 4.28
N LEU A 337 -3.93 -6.25 5.38
CA LEU A 337 -5.32 -6.32 5.81
C LEU A 337 -5.76 -4.96 6.33
N HIS A 338 -7.06 -4.78 6.55
CA HIS A 338 -7.64 -3.57 7.12
C HIS A 338 -8.34 -3.87 8.44
N ILE A 339 -8.23 -2.99 9.43
CA ILE A 339 -9.02 -3.03 10.65
C ILE A 339 -9.74 -1.69 10.77
N ASN A 340 -11.07 -1.72 10.73
CA ASN A 340 -11.89 -0.53 10.78
C ASN A 340 -11.99 0.05 12.20
N SER A 341 -12.60 1.22 12.34
CA SER A 341 -12.72 1.93 13.63
C SER A 341 -13.67 1.26 14.64
N ALA A 342 -14.50 0.31 14.21
CA ALA A 342 -15.32 -0.55 15.06
C ALA A 342 -14.60 -1.85 15.49
N GLY A 343 -13.40 -2.09 14.98
CA GLY A 343 -12.57 -3.25 15.28
C GLY A 343 -12.76 -4.44 14.34
N ASP A 344 -13.63 -4.35 13.34
CA ASP A 344 -13.76 -5.44 12.36
C ASP A 344 -12.49 -5.57 11.53
N VAL A 345 -12.06 -6.81 11.32
CA VAL A 345 -10.88 -7.14 10.53
C VAL A 345 -11.32 -7.51 9.13
N ASP A 346 -11.12 -6.59 8.20
CA ASP A 346 -11.51 -6.70 6.80
C ASP A 346 -10.35 -7.16 5.90
N PRO A 347 -10.60 -8.00 4.87
CA PRO A 347 -9.56 -8.42 3.94
C PRO A 347 -8.91 -7.25 3.19
N CYS A 348 -9.67 -6.21 2.90
CA CYS A 348 -9.27 -5.07 2.08
C CYS A 348 -9.99 -3.82 2.54
N VAL A 349 -9.31 -2.67 2.46
CA VAL A 349 -9.88 -1.35 2.74
C VAL A 349 -11.08 -0.97 1.85
N PHE A 350 -11.29 -1.69 0.75
CA PHE A 350 -12.43 -1.53 -0.18
C PHE A 350 -13.43 -2.68 -0.12
N VAL A 351 -13.27 -3.62 0.82
CA VAL A 351 -14.12 -4.81 0.97
C VAL A 351 -14.50 -4.94 2.43
N HIS A 352 -15.57 -4.25 2.81
CA HIS A 352 -16.08 -4.16 4.18
C HIS A 352 -16.98 -5.35 4.50
N TYR A 353 -16.40 -6.56 4.46
CA TYR A 353 -17.08 -7.80 4.83
C TYR A 353 -16.19 -8.61 5.76
N SER A 354 -16.66 -8.79 6.99
CA SER A 354 -15.89 -9.43 8.06
C SER A 354 -16.64 -10.58 8.72
N ASN A 355 -15.89 -11.46 9.37
CA ASN A 355 -16.36 -12.42 10.36
C ASN A 355 -15.42 -12.50 11.57
N ALA A 356 -14.58 -11.47 11.76
CA ALA A 356 -13.66 -11.36 12.88
C ALA A 356 -13.59 -9.91 13.38
N ASN A 357 -13.64 -9.74 14.71
CA ASN A 357 -13.43 -8.45 15.35
C ASN A 357 -12.23 -8.54 16.30
N ILE A 358 -11.30 -7.59 16.19
CA ILE A 358 -10.02 -7.60 16.92
C ILE A 358 -10.19 -7.45 18.44
N ARG A 359 -11.38 -7.05 18.90
CA ARG A 359 -11.75 -7.00 20.32
C ARG A 359 -12.08 -8.38 20.89
N GLU A 360 -12.41 -9.33 20.02
CA GLU A 360 -12.93 -10.64 20.39
C GLU A 360 -11.91 -11.75 20.12
N VAL A 361 -11.07 -11.59 19.09
CA VAL A 361 -10.11 -12.59 18.65
C VAL A 361 -8.70 -12.02 18.53
N SER A 362 -7.69 -12.88 18.56
CA SER A 362 -6.32 -12.47 18.26
C SER A 362 -6.16 -12.10 16.78
N LEU A 363 -5.13 -11.32 16.44
CA LEU A 363 -4.80 -10.99 15.05
C LEU A 363 -4.53 -12.25 14.21
N LEU A 364 -3.89 -13.26 14.79
CA LEU A 364 -3.64 -14.53 14.11
C LEU A 364 -4.96 -15.28 13.83
N ASP A 365 -5.88 -15.30 14.79
CA ASP A 365 -7.19 -15.93 14.61
C ASP A 365 -8.03 -15.19 13.57
N ALA A 366 -7.96 -13.85 13.53
CA ALA A 366 -8.59 -13.05 12.47
C ALA A 366 -8.01 -13.38 11.08
N LEU A 367 -6.69 -13.55 10.96
CA LEU A 367 -6.04 -13.98 9.71
C LEU A 367 -6.40 -15.40 9.27
N ARG A 368 -6.90 -16.24 10.20
CA ARG A 368 -7.40 -17.59 9.94
C ARG A 368 -8.92 -17.66 9.86
N SER A 369 -9.60 -16.52 9.95
CA SER A 369 -11.05 -16.44 9.85
C SER A 369 -11.54 -16.91 8.48
N PRO A 370 -12.80 -17.36 8.35
CA PRO A 370 -13.31 -17.92 7.10
C PRO A 370 -13.09 -17.01 5.89
N ILE A 371 -13.29 -15.69 6.01
CA ILE A 371 -13.16 -14.78 4.85
C ILE A 371 -11.70 -14.61 4.42
N PHE A 372 -10.76 -14.52 5.37
CA PHE A 372 -9.34 -14.48 5.06
C PHE A 372 -8.86 -15.77 4.41
N MET A 373 -9.40 -16.91 4.85
CA MET A 373 -9.06 -18.20 4.27
C MET A 373 -9.67 -18.40 2.87
N GLU A 374 -10.80 -17.78 2.54
CA GLU A 374 -11.28 -17.68 1.15
C GLU A 374 -10.27 -16.93 0.28
N TYR A 375 -9.77 -15.77 0.73
CA TYR A 375 -8.73 -15.02 0.03
C TYR A 375 -7.44 -15.84 -0.14
N TYR A 376 -6.99 -16.50 0.92
CA TYR A 376 -5.80 -17.37 0.88
C TYR A 376 -5.92 -18.44 -0.22
N ARG A 377 -7.06 -19.13 -0.32
CA ARG A 377 -7.29 -20.20 -1.30
C ARG A 377 -7.47 -19.67 -2.73
N GLU A 378 -8.30 -18.65 -2.90
CA GLU A 378 -8.74 -18.19 -4.23
C GLU A 378 -7.68 -17.30 -4.92
N GLN A 379 -6.78 -16.66 -4.18
CA GLN A 379 -5.73 -15.82 -4.78
C GLN A 379 -4.64 -16.62 -5.51
N PRO A 380 -4.23 -16.19 -6.72
CA PRO A 380 -4.72 -15.01 -7.46
C PRO A 380 -6.10 -15.27 -8.07
N PHE A 381 -6.97 -14.25 -8.12
CA PHE A 381 -8.35 -14.42 -8.62
C PHE A 381 -8.44 -14.61 -10.14
N SER A 382 -7.37 -14.30 -10.87
CA SER A 382 -7.20 -14.55 -12.31
C SER A 382 -5.72 -14.83 -12.59
N ASP A 383 -5.42 -15.68 -13.57
CA ASP A 383 -4.05 -15.85 -14.05
C ASP A 383 -3.60 -14.72 -14.99
N ASN A 384 -4.53 -13.90 -15.50
CA ASN A 384 -4.22 -12.59 -16.06
C ASN A 384 -4.20 -11.56 -14.93
N LEU A 385 -2.99 -11.21 -14.46
CA LEU A 385 -2.81 -10.33 -13.30
C LEU A 385 -3.10 -8.85 -13.57
N LEU A 386 -3.55 -8.48 -14.78
CA LEU A 386 -4.24 -7.21 -15.05
C LEU A 386 -5.72 -7.23 -14.64
N LYS A 387 -6.19 -8.37 -14.11
CA LYS A 387 -7.49 -8.55 -13.47
C LYS A 387 -7.31 -9.02 -12.01
N PRO A 388 -6.61 -8.27 -11.14
CA PRO A 388 -6.24 -8.77 -9.84
C PRO A 388 -7.41 -8.79 -8.84
N CYS A 389 -8.42 -7.93 -8.97
CA CYS A 389 -9.37 -7.66 -7.88
C CYS A 389 -10.62 -8.55 -7.97
N PRO A 390 -11.09 -9.14 -6.86
CA PRO A 390 -12.33 -9.91 -6.81
C PRO A 390 -13.58 -9.02 -6.89
N LEU A 391 -13.43 -7.71 -6.67
CA LEU A 391 -14.47 -6.71 -6.82
C LEU A 391 -14.52 -6.16 -8.27
N LEU A 392 -13.43 -5.55 -8.76
CA LEU A 392 -13.47 -4.81 -10.02
C LEU A 392 -13.43 -5.66 -11.30
N GLU A 393 -12.67 -6.75 -11.34
CA GLU A 393 -12.46 -7.49 -12.60
C GLU A 393 -12.98 -8.92 -12.60
N ASN A 394 -13.11 -9.53 -11.43
CA ASN A 394 -13.58 -10.90 -11.29
C ASN A 394 -14.96 -10.93 -10.64
N SER A 395 -15.91 -10.24 -11.29
CA SER A 395 -17.29 -10.10 -10.83
C SER A 395 -17.90 -11.45 -10.41
N GLY A 396 -18.57 -11.46 -9.25
CA GLY A 396 -19.13 -12.66 -8.63
C GLY A 396 -18.20 -13.33 -7.61
N LYS A 397 -16.87 -13.27 -7.77
CA LYS A 397 -15.92 -13.92 -6.84
C LYS A 397 -16.05 -13.40 -5.41
N LEU A 398 -16.15 -12.09 -5.23
CA LEU A 398 -16.34 -11.52 -3.89
C LEU A 398 -17.66 -12.00 -3.27
N THR A 399 -18.76 -11.99 -4.02
CA THR A 399 -20.07 -12.48 -3.55
C THR A 399 -19.99 -13.93 -3.09
N GLU A 400 -19.40 -14.81 -3.91
CA GLU A 400 -19.23 -16.23 -3.58
C GLU A 400 -18.40 -16.43 -2.31
N MET A 401 -17.28 -15.72 -2.18
CA MET A 401 -16.43 -15.81 -0.99
C MET A 401 -17.15 -15.34 0.27
N VAL A 402 -17.87 -14.21 0.21
CA VAL A 402 -18.63 -13.67 1.34
C VAL A 402 -19.75 -14.62 1.77
N GLU A 403 -20.48 -15.20 0.81
CA GLU A 403 -21.54 -16.18 1.08
C GLU A 403 -20.99 -17.46 1.72
N ARG A 404 -19.90 -18.04 1.19
CA ARG A 404 -19.25 -19.24 1.76
C ARG A 404 -18.64 -18.99 3.13
N ALA A 405 -18.08 -17.81 3.35
CA ALA A 405 -17.47 -17.43 4.62
C ALA A 405 -18.48 -17.00 5.68
N HIS A 406 -19.76 -16.87 5.32
CA HIS A 406 -20.80 -16.27 6.17
C HIS A 406 -20.37 -14.91 6.75
N ALA A 407 -19.64 -14.11 5.95
CA ALA A 407 -19.20 -12.79 6.35
C ALA A 407 -20.36 -11.79 6.29
N HIS A 408 -20.33 -10.79 7.16
CA HIS A 408 -21.34 -9.73 7.21
C HIS A 408 -20.72 -8.39 6.79
N SER A 409 -21.55 -7.48 6.29
CA SER A 409 -21.11 -6.10 5.99
C SER A 409 -20.63 -5.42 7.28
N SER A 410 -19.38 -4.97 7.28
CA SER A 410 -18.75 -4.15 8.34
C SER A 410 -18.91 -2.64 8.07
N ASP A 411 -19.61 -2.27 6.98
CA ASP A 411 -20.05 -0.89 6.75
C ASP A 411 -20.86 -0.37 7.96
N LEU A 412 -20.47 0.82 8.44
CA LEU A 412 -20.94 1.38 9.70
C LEU A 412 -22.25 2.19 9.57
N GLU A 413 -22.61 2.64 8.38
CA GLU A 413 -23.83 3.42 8.15
C GLU A 413 -24.89 2.63 7.37
N ALA A 414 -24.53 2.15 6.18
CA ALA A 414 -25.48 1.60 5.23
C ALA A 414 -24.99 0.25 4.72
N LYS A 415 -25.58 -0.82 5.27
CA LYS A 415 -25.20 -2.20 4.94
C LYS A 415 -25.49 -2.52 3.48
N GLU A 416 -24.44 -2.52 2.67
CA GLU A 416 -24.45 -2.98 1.29
C GLU A 416 -24.07 -4.46 1.22
N THR A 417 -24.89 -5.28 0.58
CA THR A 417 -24.54 -6.69 0.35
C THR A 417 -23.41 -6.82 -0.68
N ALA A 418 -22.60 -7.88 -0.57
CA ALA A 418 -21.52 -8.14 -1.53
C ALA A 418 -22.03 -8.30 -2.97
N ARG A 419 -23.30 -8.70 -3.15
CA ARG A 419 -23.95 -8.80 -4.46
C ARG A 419 -24.23 -7.41 -5.04
N GLU A 420 -24.85 -6.52 -4.27
CA GLU A 420 -25.12 -5.14 -4.70
C GLU A 420 -23.83 -4.39 -5.07
N LEU A 421 -22.77 -4.56 -4.28
CA LEU A 421 -21.45 -4.00 -4.58
C LEU A 421 -20.85 -4.58 -5.88
N CYS A 422 -20.93 -5.90 -6.09
CA CYS A 422 -20.45 -6.54 -7.32
C CYS A 422 -21.28 -6.14 -8.55
N ASP A 423 -22.58 -5.91 -8.38
CA ASP A 423 -23.46 -5.49 -9.48
C ASP A 423 -23.03 -4.11 -10.02
N LYS A 424 -22.64 -3.17 -9.14
CA LYS A 424 -22.10 -1.85 -9.51
C LYS A 424 -20.85 -1.92 -10.39
N THR A 425 -20.06 -2.98 -10.28
CA THR A 425 -18.77 -3.13 -10.98
C THR A 425 -18.82 -4.13 -12.15
N SER A 426 -19.91 -4.90 -12.26
CA SER A 426 -20.08 -5.97 -13.25
C SER A 426 -19.90 -5.50 -14.70
N GLN A 427 -20.39 -4.31 -15.04
CA GLN A 427 -20.25 -3.75 -16.38
C GLN A 427 -18.79 -3.36 -16.67
N ALA A 428 -18.14 -2.65 -15.74
CA ALA A 428 -16.73 -2.27 -15.88
C ALA A 428 -15.81 -3.50 -16.01
N ALA A 429 -16.10 -4.58 -15.28
CA ALA A 429 -15.38 -5.85 -15.38
C ALA A 429 -15.46 -6.45 -16.80
N LYS A 430 -16.65 -6.46 -17.41
CA LYS A 430 -16.89 -6.98 -18.77
C LYS A 430 -16.17 -6.13 -19.81
N GLU A 431 -16.20 -4.82 -19.66
CA GLU A 431 -15.57 -3.87 -20.59
C GLU A 431 -14.04 -3.92 -20.53
N TRP A 432 -13.46 -4.13 -19.33
CA TRP A 432 -12.01 -4.24 -19.17
C TRP A 432 -11.43 -5.57 -19.65
N ALA A 433 -12.19 -6.68 -19.56
CA ALA A 433 -11.70 -8.01 -19.92
C ALA A 433 -10.99 -8.12 -21.29
N PRO A 434 -11.53 -7.59 -22.41
CA PRO A 434 -10.83 -7.63 -23.71
C PRO A 434 -9.54 -6.80 -23.73
N TYR A 435 -9.48 -5.66 -23.02
CA TYR A 435 -8.28 -4.84 -22.88
C TYR A 435 -7.19 -5.59 -22.13
N ALA A 436 -7.54 -6.15 -20.97
CA ALA A 436 -6.62 -6.97 -20.18
C ALA A 436 -6.07 -8.15 -20.98
N LYS A 437 -6.91 -8.84 -21.77
CA LYS A 437 -6.48 -9.97 -22.61
C LYS A 437 -5.52 -9.53 -23.71
N ARG A 438 -5.81 -8.40 -24.38
CA ARG A 438 -4.94 -7.84 -25.42
C ARG A 438 -3.59 -7.39 -24.85
N LEU A 439 -3.60 -6.65 -23.75
CA LEU A 439 -2.37 -6.15 -23.11
C LEU A 439 -1.50 -7.29 -22.59
N TRP A 440 -2.11 -8.27 -21.91
CA TRP A 440 -1.41 -9.42 -21.34
C TRP A 440 -0.69 -10.25 -22.41
N ASN A 441 -1.36 -10.47 -23.55
CA ASN A 441 -0.88 -11.32 -24.63
C ASN A 441 -0.13 -10.54 -25.75
N ASN A 442 0.17 -9.27 -25.55
CA ASN A 442 0.91 -8.48 -26.54
C ASN A 442 2.41 -8.88 -26.54
N PRO A 443 2.94 -9.51 -27.61
CA PRO A 443 4.35 -9.93 -27.66
C PRO A 443 5.34 -8.77 -27.68
N SER A 444 4.87 -7.55 -27.96
CA SER A 444 5.70 -6.34 -27.93
C SER A 444 5.78 -5.69 -26.55
N ASP A 445 4.98 -6.15 -25.57
CA ASP A 445 5.07 -5.64 -24.20
C ASP A 445 6.35 -6.17 -23.52
N PRO A 446 7.16 -5.30 -22.88
CA PRO A 446 8.38 -5.74 -22.19
C PRO A 446 8.18 -6.82 -21.11
N LEU A 447 6.95 -6.96 -20.59
CA LEU A 447 6.61 -7.98 -19.60
C LEU A 447 6.04 -9.26 -20.19
N TYR A 448 5.90 -9.39 -21.52
CA TYR A 448 5.34 -10.57 -22.16
C TYR A 448 6.07 -11.87 -21.76
N ALA A 449 7.41 -11.91 -21.90
CA ALA A 449 8.20 -13.06 -21.51
C ALA A 449 8.04 -13.36 -20.02
N LYS A 450 8.03 -12.33 -19.16
CA LYS A 450 7.75 -12.50 -17.74
C LYS A 450 6.42 -13.25 -17.57
N ARG A 451 5.31 -12.74 -18.12
CA ARG A 451 3.92 -13.27 -18.01
C ARG A 451 3.75 -14.73 -18.42
N HIS A 452 4.46 -15.16 -19.46
CA HIS A 452 4.27 -16.48 -20.07
C HIS A 452 5.35 -17.51 -19.71
N GLU A 453 6.53 -17.07 -19.28
CA GLU A 453 7.68 -17.97 -19.06
C GLU A 453 8.05 -18.14 -17.58
N THR A 454 7.60 -17.24 -16.69
CA THR A 454 7.89 -17.33 -15.25
C THR A 454 6.72 -17.92 -14.45
N SER A 455 7.02 -18.89 -13.59
CA SER A 455 6.02 -19.58 -12.76
C SER A 455 5.50 -18.73 -11.61
N ASP A 456 6.33 -17.85 -11.04
CA ASP A 456 6.04 -17.09 -9.82
C ASP A 456 5.34 -15.73 -10.09
N GLN A 457 5.61 -15.04 -11.20
CA GLN A 457 5.09 -13.69 -11.49
C GLN A 457 5.25 -12.69 -10.34
N GLY A 458 6.33 -12.77 -9.57
CA GLY A 458 6.55 -11.91 -8.40
C GLY A 458 5.78 -12.32 -7.14
N MET A 459 5.20 -13.52 -7.12
CA MET A 459 4.71 -14.16 -5.90
C MET A 459 5.88 -14.64 -5.02
N ALA A 460 5.67 -14.75 -3.71
CA ALA A 460 6.69 -15.24 -2.79
C ALA A 460 6.81 -16.77 -2.83
N GLU A 461 7.87 -17.31 -2.25
CA GLU A 461 8.08 -18.75 -2.13
C GLU A 461 6.93 -19.44 -1.38
N THR A 462 6.42 -18.79 -0.33
CA THR A 462 5.22 -19.26 0.40
C THR A 462 3.94 -19.27 -0.42
N ASP A 463 3.79 -18.36 -1.40
CA ASP A 463 2.66 -18.41 -2.35
C ASP A 463 2.78 -19.67 -3.24
N MET A 464 4.00 -20.06 -3.62
CA MET A 464 4.24 -21.25 -4.44
C MET A 464 4.00 -22.54 -3.64
N HIS A 465 4.52 -22.63 -2.40
CA HIS A 465 4.22 -23.76 -1.50
C HIS A 465 2.71 -23.93 -1.27
N LYS A 466 1.97 -22.81 -1.15
CA LYS A 466 0.52 -22.83 -1.06
C LYS A 466 -0.12 -23.48 -2.30
N PHE A 467 0.30 -23.12 -3.51
CA PHE A 467 -0.25 -23.73 -4.73
C PHE A 467 0.01 -25.23 -4.81
N GLU A 468 1.20 -25.67 -4.41
CA GLU A 468 1.53 -27.09 -4.33
C GLU A 468 0.59 -27.82 -3.36
N ARG A 469 0.37 -27.27 -2.15
CA ARG A 469 -0.57 -27.82 -1.16
C ARG A 469 -2.01 -27.88 -1.69
N LEU A 470 -2.44 -26.87 -2.45
CA LEU A 470 -3.79 -26.78 -3.00
C LEU A 470 -3.95 -27.54 -4.33
N GLY A 471 -2.89 -28.11 -4.89
CA GLY A 471 -2.91 -28.73 -6.22
C GLY A 471 -3.26 -27.76 -7.35
N ARG A 472 -2.95 -26.47 -7.18
CA ARG A 472 -3.31 -25.41 -8.14
C ARG A 472 -2.21 -25.24 -9.18
N VAL A 473 -2.58 -25.38 -10.45
CA VAL A 473 -1.71 -25.10 -11.60
C VAL A 473 -2.13 -23.79 -12.26
N ARG A 474 -1.16 -22.96 -12.63
CA ARG A 474 -1.43 -21.68 -13.29
C ARG A 474 -1.56 -21.86 -14.80
N THR A 475 -2.47 -21.11 -15.40
CA THR A 475 -2.80 -21.13 -16.84
C THR A 475 -2.15 -19.98 -17.61
N HIS A 476 -1.33 -19.14 -16.97
CA HIS A 476 -0.66 -17.98 -17.57
C HIS A 476 -1.58 -17.00 -18.31
N GLY A 477 -2.88 -17.01 -18.03
CA GLY A 477 -3.86 -16.14 -18.67
C GLY A 477 -4.20 -16.53 -20.11
N GLU A 478 -4.04 -17.82 -20.47
CA GLU A 478 -4.43 -18.39 -21.76
C GLU A 478 -5.96 -18.45 -21.97
N GLU A 479 -6.75 -18.32 -20.91
CA GLU A 479 -8.23 -18.34 -20.93
C GLU A 479 -8.90 -17.09 -21.55
#